data_AF-A0A531KLS4-F1
#
_entry.id   AF-A0A531KLS4-F1
#
_cell.length_a   1.000
_cell.length_b   1.000
_cell.length_c   1.000
_cell.angle_alpha   90.00
_cell.angle_beta   90.00
_cell.angle_gamma   90.00
#
_symmetry.space_group_name_H-M   'P 1'
#
loop_
_entity.id
_entity.type
_entity.pdbx_description
1 polymer ?
#
loop_
_entity_poly.entity_id
_entity_poly.type
_entity_poly.pdbx_seq_one_letter_code
_entity_poly.pdbx_strand_id
1 'polypeptide(L)'
;KVVFDDNGVVKQASGDPISLDKSITPDPAVLARIKELGAPIEALKNQEVAETTKAIDGSRENCRTRECEMGNLVSDAVLDRVKDQGVEIVITNGGGLRASIDQGTVTMGEVLNVLPFQNTVATFQISGKDLIAGLENGLSQIEDGAGRFPQVAGLKYSFDKSAAANAGRVKSVQVLQGGGWTPIDPDKDYLVATNNYVRQGGDGYK
;
A
#
# COMPACT_ATOMS: atom_id res chain seq x y z
N LYS A 1 17.69 11.26 -36.42
CA LYS A 1 18.67 11.04 -37.51
C LYS A 1 20.08 11.18 -36.95
N VAL A 2 20.92 10.17 -37.18
CA VAL A 2 22.36 10.24 -36.89
C VAL A 2 23.09 10.14 -38.22
N VAL A 3 24.09 10.98 -38.42
CA VAL A 3 24.92 11.03 -39.63
C VAL A 3 26.36 10.71 -39.23
N PHE A 4 26.97 9.76 -39.93
CA PHE A 4 28.35 9.33 -39.72
C PHE A 4 29.24 9.76 -40.88
N ASP A 5 30.55 9.85 -40.65
CA ASP A 5 31.54 9.90 -41.72
C ASP A 5 32.00 8.50 -42.16
N ASP A 6 32.93 8.46 -43.14
CA ASP A 6 33.43 7.22 -43.74
C ASP A 6 34.26 6.35 -42.77
N ASN A 7 34.68 6.92 -41.65
CA ASN A 7 35.37 6.19 -40.58
C ASN A 7 34.40 5.73 -39.48
N GLY A 8 33.09 5.97 -39.64
CA GLY A 8 32.07 5.63 -38.65
C GLY A 8 31.98 6.59 -37.47
N VAL A 9 32.53 7.80 -37.57
CA VAL A 9 32.45 8.82 -36.52
C VAL A 9 31.18 9.66 -36.70
N VAL A 10 30.43 9.86 -35.62
CA VAL A 10 29.21 10.69 -35.62
C VAL A 10 29.56 12.14 -35.92
N LYS A 11 28.97 12.71 -36.98
CA LYS A 11 29.09 14.14 -37.33
C LYS A 11 27.92 14.97 -36.81
N GLN A 12 26.73 14.38 -36.78
CA GLN A 12 25.50 15.05 -36.39
C GLN A 12 24.51 14.04 -35.83
N ALA A 13 23.81 14.44 -34.77
CA ALA A 13 22.60 13.77 -34.29
C ALA A 13 21.49 14.81 -34.12
N SER A 14 20.30 14.50 -34.60
CA SER A 14 19.10 15.35 -34.46
C SER A 14 17.84 14.49 -34.33
N GLY A 15 16.79 15.03 -33.72
CA GLY A 15 15.48 14.38 -33.59
C GLY A 15 14.82 14.67 -32.25
N ASP A 16 13.53 14.36 -32.15
CA ASP A 16 12.69 14.56 -30.97
C ASP A 16 11.95 13.26 -30.60
N PRO A 17 11.55 13.07 -29.33
CA PRO A 17 10.67 11.98 -28.93
C PRO A 17 9.32 12.08 -29.65
N ILE A 18 8.83 10.95 -30.14
CA ILE A 18 7.46 10.86 -30.66
C ILE A 18 6.56 10.45 -29.49
N SER A 19 5.59 11.31 -29.16
CA SER A 19 4.57 10.98 -28.16
C SER A 19 3.69 9.83 -28.66
N LEU A 20 3.60 8.75 -27.89
CA LEU A 20 2.70 7.64 -28.18
C LEU A 20 1.32 7.94 -27.61
N ASP A 21 0.47 8.61 -28.39
CA ASP A 21 -0.90 8.95 -28.03
C ASP A 21 -1.93 8.30 -28.96
N LYS A 22 -3.20 8.71 -28.82
CA LYS A 22 -4.33 8.14 -29.57
C LYS A 22 -4.30 8.44 -31.08
N SER A 23 -3.43 9.32 -31.56
CA SER A 23 -3.26 9.62 -32.99
C SER A 23 -2.49 8.51 -33.73
N ILE A 24 -1.72 7.69 -33.01
CA ILE A 24 -0.99 6.57 -33.58
C ILE A 24 -1.90 5.35 -33.59
N THR A 25 -2.19 4.82 -34.78
CA THR A 25 -2.97 3.60 -34.93
C THR A 25 -2.15 2.40 -34.44
N PRO A 26 -2.64 1.64 -33.44
CA PRO A 26 -1.92 0.46 -32.97
C PRO A 26 -1.87 -0.63 -34.05
N ASP A 27 -0.76 -1.36 -34.10
CA ASP A 27 -0.61 -2.47 -35.05
C ASP A 27 -1.65 -3.58 -34.75
N PRO A 28 -2.43 -4.03 -35.75
CA PRO A 28 -3.50 -4.99 -35.52
C PRO A 28 -3.00 -6.38 -35.11
N ALA A 29 -1.81 -6.81 -35.55
CA ALA A 29 -1.25 -8.10 -35.15
C ALA A 29 -0.76 -8.06 -33.69
N VAL A 30 -0.15 -6.95 -33.26
CA VAL A 30 0.23 -6.72 -31.86
C VAL A 30 -1.01 -6.64 -30.97
N LEU A 31 -2.07 -5.94 -31.38
CA LEU A 31 -3.34 -5.91 -30.64
C LEU A 31 -3.96 -7.31 -30.49
N ALA A 32 -3.93 -8.12 -31.54
CA ALA A 32 -4.41 -9.50 -31.48
C ALA A 32 -3.60 -10.32 -30.46
N ARG A 33 -2.27 -10.16 -30.45
CA ARG A 33 -1.38 -10.83 -29.48
C ARG A 33 -1.61 -10.36 -28.05
N ILE A 34 -1.80 -9.05 -27.83
CA ILE A 34 -2.15 -8.50 -26.50
C ILE A 34 -3.46 -9.11 -26.00
N LYS A 35 -4.48 -9.20 -26.87
CA LYS A 35 -5.78 -9.80 -26.52
C LYS A 35 -5.65 -11.27 -26.15
N GLU A 36 -4.88 -12.04 -26.92
CA GLU A 36 -4.60 -13.46 -26.64
C GLU A 36 -3.91 -13.63 -25.27
N LEU A 37 -2.85 -12.86 -25.02
CA LEU A 37 -2.10 -12.91 -23.76
C LEU A 37 -2.90 -12.37 -22.56
N GLY A 38 -3.85 -11.46 -22.80
CA GLY A 38 -4.74 -10.92 -21.79
C GLY A 38 -5.83 -11.88 -21.34
N ALA A 39 -6.23 -12.86 -22.18
CA ALA A 39 -7.37 -13.73 -21.87
C ALA A 39 -7.21 -14.54 -20.56
N PRO A 40 -6.05 -15.16 -20.25
CA PRO A 40 -5.85 -15.83 -18.96
C PRO A 40 -5.89 -14.86 -17.78
N ILE A 41 -5.41 -13.63 -17.96
CA ILE A 41 -5.42 -12.59 -16.91
C ILE A 41 -6.85 -12.14 -16.62
N GLU A 42 -7.66 -11.93 -17.66
CA GLU A 42 -9.08 -11.59 -17.48
C GLU A 42 -9.87 -12.73 -16.84
N ALA A 43 -9.58 -13.98 -17.20
CA ALA A 43 -10.18 -15.13 -16.53
C ALA A 43 -9.83 -15.18 -15.03
N LEU A 44 -8.56 -14.94 -14.68
CA LEU A 44 -8.14 -14.85 -13.28
C LEU A 44 -8.83 -13.69 -12.56
N LYS A 45 -8.89 -12.51 -13.17
CA LYS A 45 -9.55 -11.33 -12.58
C LYS A 45 -11.04 -11.56 -12.32
N ASN A 46 -11.70 -12.34 -13.17
CA ASN A 46 -13.13 -12.66 -13.01
C ASN A 46 -13.41 -13.81 -12.03
N GLN A 47 -12.38 -14.44 -11.46
CA GLN A 47 -12.59 -15.48 -10.47
C GLN A 47 -13.25 -14.90 -9.21
N GLU A 48 -14.40 -15.44 -8.83
CA GLU A 48 -15.08 -15.14 -7.57
C GLU A 48 -14.26 -15.73 -6.41
N VAL A 49 -13.94 -14.91 -5.42
CA VAL A 49 -13.06 -15.28 -4.29
C VAL A 49 -13.73 -15.11 -2.94
N ALA A 50 -14.75 -14.28 -2.85
CA ALA A 50 -15.49 -14.03 -1.61
C ALA A 50 -16.87 -13.42 -1.89
N GLU A 51 -17.64 -13.22 -0.84
CA GLU A 51 -18.88 -12.46 -0.84
C GLU A 51 -18.90 -11.52 0.37
N THR A 52 -19.35 -10.29 0.19
CA THR A 52 -19.48 -9.29 1.25
C THR A 52 -20.96 -8.99 1.52
N THR A 53 -21.34 -8.92 2.79
CA THR A 53 -22.73 -8.61 3.17
C THR A 53 -23.05 -7.12 3.15
N LYS A 54 -22.02 -6.27 3.03
CA LYS A 54 -22.08 -4.80 2.90
C LYS A 54 -20.87 -4.33 2.10
N ALA A 55 -20.96 -3.12 1.55
CA ALA A 55 -19.80 -2.47 0.96
C ALA A 55 -18.69 -2.28 2.00
N ILE A 56 -17.43 -2.32 1.54
CA ILE A 56 -16.23 -2.10 2.33
C ILE A 56 -15.57 -0.82 1.82
N ASP A 57 -15.61 0.23 2.64
CA ASP A 57 -15.00 1.51 2.30
C ASP A 57 -13.47 1.44 2.31
N GLY A 58 -12.90 1.70 1.14
CA GLY A 58 -11.46 1.89 0.90
C GLY A 58 -11.14 3.27 0.31
N SER A 59 -12.03 4.25 0.50
CA SER A 59 -11.88 5.59 -0.08
C SER A 59 -10.67 6.34 0.47
N ARG A 60 -10.11 7.21 -0.37
CA ARG A 60 -8.97 8.05 -0.01
C ARG A 60 -9.30 8.94 1.19
N GLU A 61 -10.51 9.47 1.20
CA GLU A 61 -11.03 10.42 2.16
C GLU A 61 -11.02 9.84 3.57
N ASN A 62 -11.31 8.54 3.69
CA ASN A 62 -11.37 7.85 4.98
C ASN A 62 -10.05 7.18 5.33
N CYS A 63 -9.54 6.29 4.48
CA CYS A 63 -8.36 5.47 4.80
C CYS A 63 -7.07 6.28 5.00
N ARG A 64 -7.03 7.56 4.62
CA ARG A 64 -5.87 8.44 4.82
C ARG A 64 -6.02 9.45 5.96
N THR A 65 -7.15 9.43 6.66
CA THR A 65 -7.43 10.43 7.70
C THR A 65 -8.04 9.84 8.97
N ARG A 66 -8.50 8.59 8.93
CA ARG A 66 -9.10 7.87 10.04
C ARG A 66 -9.02 6.36 9.80
N GLU A 67 -9.39 5.58 10.82
CA GLU A 67 -9.65 4.16 10.66
C GLU A 67 -10.72 3.94 9.57
N CYS A 68 -10.49 2.97 8.68
CA CYS A 68 -11.43 2.62 7.62
C CYS A 68 -11.62 1.09 7.52
N GLU A 69 -12.75 0.67 6.95
CA GLU A 69 -13.14 -0.74 6.88
C GLU A 69 -12.14 -1.57 6.06
N MET A 70 -11.67 -1.04 4.93
CA MET A 70 -10.65 -1.70 4.13
C MET A 70 -9.30 -1.78 4.85
N GLY A 71 -8.98 -0.77 5.66
CA GLY A 71 -7.77 -0.73 6.48
C GLY A 71 -7.72 -1.85 7.50
N ASN A 72 -8.85 -2.07 8.18
CA ASN A 72 -9.02 -3.18 9.12
C ASN A 72 -8.95 -4.52 8.37
N LEU A 73 -9.74 -4.69 7.31
CA LEU A 73 -9.76 -5.94 6.54
C LEU A 73 -8.38 -6.36 6.03
N VAL A 74 -7.65 -5.45 5.39
CA VAL A 74 -6.32 -5.76 4.84
C VAL A 74 -5.31 -5.99 5.95
N SER A 75 -5.33 -5.20 7.02
CA SER A 75 -4.37 -5.36 8.13
C SER A 75 -4.60 -6.67 8.88
N ASP A 76 -5.86 -7.05 9.10
CA ASP A 76 -6.24 -8.34 9.71
C ASP A 76 -5.86 -9.52 8.81
N ALA A 77 -6.09 -9.42 7.49
CA ALA A 77 -5.70 -10.45 6.54
C ALA A 77 -4.17 -10.63 6.49
N VAL A 78 -3.40 -9.54 6.54
CA VAL A 78 -1.94 -9.61 6.65
C VAL A 78 -1.54 -10.27 7.96
N LEU A 79 -2.12 -9.85 9.09
CA LEU A 79 -1.82 -10.43 10.40
C LEU A 79 -2.09 -11.93 10.43
N ASP A 80 -3.24 -12.38 9.94
CA ASP A 80 -3.59 -13.80 9.84
C ASP A 80 -2.60 -14.57 8.95
N ARG A 81 -2.19 -13.98 7.82
CA ARG A 81 -1.24 -14.60 6.88
C ARG A 81 0.14 -14.84 7.49
N VAL A 82 0.56 -14.02 8.46
CA VAL A 82 1.89 -14.11 9.08
C VAL A 82 1.88 -14.53 10.55
N LYS A 83 0.71 -14.87 11.12
CA LYS A 83 0.57 -15.23 12.54
C LYS A 83 1.51 -16.36 13.00
N ASP A 84 1.77 -17.34 12.13
CA ASP A 84 2.65 -18.48 12.44
C ASP A 84 4.14 -18.07 12.59
N GLN A 85 4.50 -16.86 12.17
CA GLN A 85 5.83 -16.27 12.40
C GLN A 85 5.94 -15.60 13.79
N GLY A 86 4.83 -15.51 14.53
CA GLY A 86 4.76 -14.78 15.81
C GLY A 86 4.60 -13.28 15.67
N VAL A 87 4.22 -12.78 14.48
CA VAL A 87 3.92 -11.35 14.27
C VAL A 87 2.69 -10.96 15.07
N GLU A 88 2.77 -9.85 15.79
CA GLU A 88 1.70 -9.37 16.67
C GLU A 88 1.07 -8.07 16.17
N ILE A 89 1.78 -7.33 15.31
CA ILE A 89 1.40 -5.97 14.90
C ILE A 89 1.49 -5.86 13.38
N VAL A 90 0.49 -5.24 12.77
CA VAL A 90 0.52 -4.83 11.36
C VAL A 90 0.33 -3.33 11.24
N ILE A 91 1.10 -2.71 10.35
CA ILE A 91 0.84 -1.35 9.86
C ILE A 91 0.65 -1.40 8.35
N THR A 92 -0.47 -0.84 7.89
CA THR A 92 -0.79 -0.65 6.47
C THR A 92 -0.95 0.85 6.20
N ASN A 93 -0.14 1.42 5.31
CA ASN A 93 -0.31 2.83 4.93
C ASN A 93 -1.57 3.00 4.06
N GLY A 94 -2.46 3.91 4.42
CA GLY A 94 -3.74 4.13 3.72
C GLY A 94 -3.61 4.48 2.24
N GLY A 95 -2.45 4.97 1.81
CA GLY A 95 -2.12 5.23 0.40
C GLY A 95 -1.97 3.98 -0.45
N GLY A 96 -1.68 2.84 0.18
CA GLY A 96 -1.62 1.52 -0.43
C GLY A 96 -2.99 0.90 -0.72
N LEU A 97 -4.06 1.42 -0.10
CA LEU A 97 -5.45 1.00 -0.32
C LEU A 97 -6.07 1.89 -1.40
N ARG A 98 -6.50 1.28 -2.51
CA ARG A 98 -6.76 2.03 -3.76
C ARG A 98 -8.20 2.01 -4.24
N ALA A 99 -9.04 1.15 -3.67
CA ALA A 99 -10.43 1.01 -4.04
C ALA A 99 -11.29 0.56 -2.85
N SER A 100 -12.58 0.86 -2.93
CA SER A 100 -13.62 0.20 -2.13
C SER A 100 -14.08 -1.09 -2.83
N ILE A 101 -14.78 -1.94 -2.09
CA ILE A 101 -15.46 -3.13 -2.65
C ILE A 101 -16.96 -2.97 -2.38
N ASP A 102 -17.79 -3.17 -3.39
CA ASP A 102 -19.25 -3.10 -3.25
C ASP A 102 -19.80 -4.32 -2.49
N GLN A 103 -21.06 -4.24 -2.08
CA GLN A 103 -21.74 -5.40 -1.50
C GLN A 103 -21.95 -6.50 -2.54
N GLY A 104 -21.71 -7.75 -2.16
CA GLY A 104 -22.01 -8.93 -2.95
C GLY A 104 -20.76 -9.71 -3.33
N THR A 105 -20.79 -10.37 -4.48
CA THR A 105 -19.68 -11.17 -5.00
C THR A 105 -18.43 -10.32 -5.18
N VAL A 106 -17.31 -10.81 -4.65
CA VAL A 106 -15.98 -10.19 -4.81
C VAL A 106 -15.14 -11.05 -5.73
N THR A 107 -14.54 -10.40 -6.72
CA THR A 107 -13.66 -10.99 -7.70
C THR A 107 -12.18 -10.75 -7.37
N MET A 108 -11.29 -11.57 -7.91
CA MET A 108 -9.84 -11.32 -7.81
C MET A 108 -9.44 -9.97 -8.42
N GLY A 109 -10.13 -9.53 -9.47
CA GLY A 109 -9.93 -8.22 -10.09
C GLY A 109 -10.17 -7.07 -9.12
N GLU A 110 -11.18 -7.17 -8.25
CA GLU A 110 -11.44 -6.19 -7.20
C GLU A 110 -10.35 -6.20 -6.13
N VAL A 111 -9.89 -7.39 -5.71
CA VAL A 111 -8.75 -7.49 -4.78
C VAL A 111 -7.50 -6.82 -5.37
N LEU A 112 -7.22 -7.04 -6.65
CA LEU A 112 -6.12 -6.38 -7.37
C LEU A 112 -6.34 -4.87 -7.54
N ASN A 113 -7.59 -4.39 -7.63
CA ASN A 113 -7.88 -2.96 -7.66
C ASN A 113 -7.64 -2.31 -6.29
N VAL A 114 -7.90 -3.01 -5.18
CA VAL A 114 -7.60 -2.52 -3.83
C VAL A 114 -6.09 -2.47 -3.58
N LEU A 115 -5.36 -3.52 -3.97
CA LEU A 115 -3.92 -3.69 -3.78
C LEU A 115 -3.16 -3.79 -5.12
N PRO A 116 -3.15 -2.74 -5.95
CA PRO A 116 -2.63 -2.81 -7.33
C PRO A 116 -1.11 -2.76 -7.40
N PHE A 117 -0.46 -2.41 -6.29
CA PHE A 117 0.98 -2.43 -6.19
C PHE A 117 1.41 -3.85 -5.83
N GLN A 118 2.36 -4.41 -6.57
CA GLN A 118 2.95 -5.74 -6.33
C GLN A 118 3.85 -5.74 -5.09
N ASN A 119 3.37 -5.11 -4.02
CA ASN A 119 4.02 -5.07 -2.73
C ASN A 119 3.99 -6.47 -2.11
N THR A 120 5.03 -6.75 -1.33
CA THR A 120 5.13 -7.99 -0.55
C THR A 120 4.95 -7.67 0.93
N VAL A 121 4.50 -8.67 1.71
CA VAL A 121 4.46 -8.57 3.17
C VAL A 121 5.89 -8.70 3.70
N ALA A 122 6.36 -7.69 4.41
CA ALA A 122 7.66 -7.65 5.06
C ALA A 122 7.46 -7.79 6.58
N THR A 123 8.08 -8.82 7.17
CA THR A 123 8.11 -9.06 8.61
C THR A 123 9.48 -8.70 9.17
N PHE A 124 9.52 -7.99 10.30
CA PHE A 124 10.77 -7.49 10.89
C PHE A 124 10.57 -7.10 12.36
N GLN A 125 11.67 -7.11 13.12
CA GLN A 125 11.69 -6.56 14.48
C GLN A 125 11.97 -5.06 14.43
N ILE A 126 11.30 -4.31 15.30
CA ILE A 126 11.50 -2.88 15.49
C ILE A 126 11.30 -2.55 16.97
N SER A 127 12.08 -1.59 17.49
CA SER A 127 11.91 -1.11 18.86
C SER A 127 10.55 -0.44 19.04
N GLY A 128 9.98 -0.52 20.25
CA GLY A 128 8.73 0.18 20.57
C GLY A 128 8.84 1.69 20.36
N LYS A 129 10.02 2.26 20.60
CA LYS A 129 10.33 3.66 20.31
C LYS A 129 10.19 3.98 18.81
N ASP A 130 10.80 3.18 17.95
CA ASP A 130 10.76 3.42 16.50
C ASP A 130 9.37 3.09 15.92
N LEU A 131 8.64 2.14 16.51
CA LEU A 131 7.23 1.92 16.20
C LEU A 131 6.39 3.18 16.47
N ILE A 132 6.56 3.80 17.64
CA ILE A 132 5.88 5.06 17.99
C ILE A 132 6.29 6.18 17.03
N ALA A 133 7.58 6.29 16.70
CA ALA A 133 8.07 7.28 15.74
C ALA A 133 7.48 7.06 14.33
N GLY A 134 7.30 5.80 13.92
CA GLY A 134 6.61 5.44 12.67
C GLY A 134 5.15 5.92 12.66
N LEU A 135 4.42 5.76 13.76
CA LEU A 135 3.05 6.27 13.90
C LEU A 135 3.01 7.80 13.86
N GLU A 136 3.94 8.49 14.53
CA GLU A 136 4.09 9.95 14.44
C GLU A 136 4.28 10.41 12.99
N ASN A 137 5.18 9.76 12.24
CA ASN A 137 5.35 10.04 10.80
C ASN A 137 4.06 9.76 10.03
N GLY A 138 3.39 8.64 10.30
CA GLY A 138 2.13 8.29 9.64
C GLY A 138 1.03 9.33 9.84
N LEU A 139 1.07 10.06 10.95
CA LEU A 139 0.12 11.12 11.26
C LEU A 139 0.58 12.52 10.83
N SER A 140 1.80 12.67 10.31
CA SER A 140 2.45 13.97 10.10
C SER A 140 1.87 14.80 8.94
N GLN A 141 1.08 14.19 8.05
CA GLN A 141 0.45 14.82 6.88
C GLN A 141 -1.02 14.42 6.73
N ILE A 142 -1.68 14.16 7.86
CA ILE A 142 -3.10 13.76 7.88
C ILE A 142 -4.01 14.87 7.34
N GLU A 143 -3.64 16.13 7.50
CA GLU A 143 -4.36 17.29 6.94
C GLU A 143 -4.38 17.30 5.41
N ASP A 144 -3.31 16.83 4.79
CA ASP A 144 -3.16 16.78 3.32
C ASP A 144 -3.77 15.52 2.71
N GLY A 145 -4.30 14.61 3.54
CA GLY A 145 -4.76 13.29 3.10
C GLY A 145 -3.63 12.49 2.42
N ALA A 146 -2.41 12.60 2.94
CA ALA A 146 -1.25 11.87 2.46
C ALA A 146 -1.42 10.36 2.67
N GLY A 147 -0.78 9.55 1.81
CA GLY A 147 -0.90 8.08 1.86
C GLY A 147 -0.37 7.43 3.14
N ARG A 148 0.36 8.18 3.96
CA ARG A 148 1.12 7.67 5.08
C ARG A 148 0.31 7.27 6.32
N PHE A 149 -0.99 7.60 6.38
CA PHE A 149 -1.83 7.30 7.55
C PHE A 149 -1.81 5.81 7.92
N PRO A 150 -1.54 5.43 9.18
CA PRO A 150 -1.39 4.03 9.57
C PRO A 150 -2.74 3.38 9.92
N GLN A 151 -3.22 2.51 9.05
CA GLN A 151 -4.20 1.48 9.37
C GLN A 151 -3.46 0.34 10.10
N VAL A 152 -4.10 -0.35 11.04
CA VAL A 152 -3.41 -1.25 11.96
C VAL A 152 -4.19 -2.52 12.27
N ALA A 153 -3.48 -3.59 12.61
CA ALA A 153 -4.03 -4.79 13.26
C ALA A 153 -3.13 -5.22 14.41
N GLY A 154 -3.71 -5.80 15.47
CA GLY A 154 -2.98 -6.18 16.70
C GLY A 154 -2.41 -5.00 17.51
N LEU A 155 -2.71 -3.77 17.08
CA LEU A 155 -2.29 -2.51 17.68
C LEU A 155 -3.50 -1.59 17.77
N LYS A 156 -3.59 -0.80 18.84
CA LYS A 156 -4.47 0.36 18.89
C LYS A 156 -3.69 1.57 19.38
N TYR A 157 -4.03 2.72 18.86
CA TYR A 157 -3.38 3.97 19.25
C TYR A 157 -4.40 5.10 19.29
N SER A 158 -4.09 6.13 20.07
CA SER A 158 -4.82 7.40 20.06
C SER A 158 -3.88 8.52 19.69
N PHE A 159 -4.42 9.57 19.09
CA PHE A 159 -3.65 10.74 18.71
C PHE A 159 -4.48 12.02 18.84
N ASP A 160 -3.79 13.14 18.98
CA ASP A 160 -4.37 14.47 19.04
C ASP A 160 -4.05 15.23 17.75
N LYS A 161 -5.04 15.37 16.87
CA LYS A 161 -4.87 16.08 15.60
C LYS A 161 -4.52 17.56 15.79
N SER A 162 -4.81 18.18 16.95
CA SER A 162 -4.47 19.59 17.21
C SER A 162 -2.98 19.81 17.49
N ALA A 163 -2.26 18.77 17.92
CA ALA A 163 -0.81 18.84 18.07
C ALA A 163 -0.13 18.93 16.69
N ALA A 164 0.95 19.72 16.60
CA ALA A 164 1.73 19.83 15.38
C ALA A 164 2.34 18.48 14.97
N ALA A 165 2.55 18.30 13.66
CA ALA A 165 3.17 17.10 13.12
C ALA A 165 4.52 16.81 13.79
N ASN A 166 4.75 15.55 14.18
CA ASN A 166 5.96 15.07 14.87
C ASN A 166 6.25 15.76 16.22
N ALA A 167 5.26 16.45 16.83
CA ALA A 167 5.40 17.13 18.11
C ALA A 167 4.69 16.38 19.26
N GLY A 168 4.64 15.04 19.19
CA GLY A 168 3.92 14.20 20.15
C GLY A 168 2.42 14.12 19.85
N ARG A 169 2.08 13.86 18.59
CA ARG A 169 0.70 13.70 18.12
C ARG A 169 0.10 12.42 18.68
N VAL A 170 0.87 11.35 18.76
CA VAL A 170 0.50 10.06 19.35
C VAL A 170 0.40 10.21 20.87
N LYS A 171 -0.71 9.77 21.47
CA LYS A 171 -1.01 9.91 22.90
C LYS A 171 -0.98 8.59 23.67
N SER A 172 -1.36 7.50 23.01
CA SER A 172 -1.21 6.16 23.56
C SER A 172 -1.03 5.16 22.44
N VAL A 173 -0.26 4.11 22.71
CA VAL A 173 -0.09 2.96 21.81
C VAL A 173 -0.14 1.71 22.65
N GLN A 174 -0.99 0.75 22.28
CA GLN A 174 -1.14 -0.53 22.96
C GLN A 174 -1.13 -1.66 21.94
N VAL A 175 -0.48 -2.76 22.29
CA VAL A 175 -0.45 -4.01 21.52
C VAL A 175 -1.36 -5.05 22.19
N LEU A 176 -1.97 -5.92 21.38
CA LEU A 176 -2.76 -7.04 21.86
C LEU A 176 -1.83 -8.21 22.21
N GLN A 177 -1.61 -8.48 23.50
CA GLN A 177 -0.79 -9.60 23.99
C GLN A 177 -1.53 -10.38 25.06
N GLY A 178 -1.48 -11.72 24.99
CA GLY A 178 -2.11 -12.59 26.00
C GLY A 178 -3.63 -12.37 26.16
N GLY A 179 -4.31 -11.92 25.10
CA GLY A 179 -5.75 -11.61 25.12
C GLY A 179 -6.10 -10.24 25.73
N GLY A 180 -5.12 -9.42 26.07
CA GLY A 180 -5.31 -8.09 26.65
C GLY A 180 -4.51 -7.00 25.93
N TRP A 181 -4.94 -5.75 26.09
CA TRP A 181 -4.25 -4.58 25.55
C TRP A 181 -3.21 -4.07 26.54
N THR A 182 -1.93 -4.15 26.18
CA THR A 182 -0.80 -3.69 27.00
C THR A 182 -0.11 -2.51 26.32
N PRO A 183 0.26 -1.43 27.06
CA PRO A 183 1.05 -0.35 26.49
C PRO A 183 2.33 -0.84 25.81
N ILE A 184 2.72 -0.17 24.71
CA ILE A 184 4.03 -0.39 24.10
C ILE A 184 5.12 0.06 25.08
N ASP A 185 6.11 -0.80 25.28
CA ASP A 185 7.35 -0.50 25.97
C ASP A 185 8.36 0.04 24.93
N PRO A 186 8.81 1.30 25.04
CA PRO A 186 9.73 1.89 24.07
C PRO A 186 11.06 1.15 23.92
N ASP A 187 11.49 0.42 24.97
CA ASP A 187 12.78 -0.26 25.03
C ASP A 187 12.68 -1.74 24.62
N LYS A 188 11.48 -2.24 24.31
CA LYS A 188 11.23 -3.62 23.86
C LYS A 188 11.12 -3.69 22.34
N ASP A 189 11.65 -4.75 21.74
CA ASP A 189 11.43 -5.07 20.33
C ASP A 189 10.11 -5.79 20.11
N TYR A 190 9.43 -5.44 19.02
CA TYR A 190 8.18 -6.02 18.58
C TYR A 190 8.32 -6.60 17.17
N LEU A 191 7.71 -7.76 16.94
CA LEU A 191 7.66 -8.37 15.61
C LEU A 191 6.44 -7.79 14.84
N VAL A 192 6.75 -7.02 13.81
CA VAL A 192 5.79 -6.23 13.02
C VAL A 192 5.76 -6.73 11.58
N ALA A 193 4.59 -6.64 10.93
CA ALA A 193 4.46 -6.73 9.48
C ALA A 193 3.97 -5.43 8.85
N THR A 194 4.47 -5.14 7.66
CA THR A 194 3.97 -4.07 6.79
C THR A 194 4.20 -4.45 5.33
N ASN A 195 3.90 -3.57 4.39
CA ASN A 195 4.31 -3.76 3.00
C ASN A 195 5.78 -3.35 2.78
N ASN A 196 6.43 -3.97 1.80
CA ASN A 196 7.83 -3.70 1.48
C ASN A 196 8.12 -2.23 1.06
N TYR A 197 7.14 -1.49 0.53
CA TYR A 197 7.28 -0.06 0.23
C TYR A 197 7.51 0.76 1.51
N VAL A 198 6.66 0.59 2.52
CA VAL A 198 6.82 1.24 3.84
C VAL A 198 8.12 0.79 4.51
N ARG A 199 8.44 -0.52 4.48
CA ARG A 199 9.68 -1.07 5.06
C ARG A 199 10.96 -0.45 4.48
N GLN A 200 10.90 0.05 3.25
CA GLN A 200 12.03 0.67 2.54
C GLN A 200 12.06 2.20 2.67
N GLY A 201 11.25 2.81 3.54
CA GLY A 201 11.22 4.27 3.71
C GLY A 201 10.14 4.99 2.90
N GLY A 202 9.29 4.24 2.20
CA GLY A 202 8.13 4.79 1.50
C GLY A 202 7.26 5.63 2.44
N ASP A 203 6.62 6.67 1.92
CA ASP A 203 5.75 7.58 2.69
C ASP A 203 6.45 8.28 3.89
N GLY A 204 7.79 8.28 3.93
CA GLY A 204 8.58 8.92 4.98
C GLY A 204 8.89 8.06 6.20
N TYR A 205 8.55 6.76 6.16
CA TYR A 205 8.86 5.78 7.22
C TYR A 205 10.35 5.37 7.22
N LYS A 206 11.24 6.34 7.42
CA LYS A 206 12.71 6.18 7.35
C LYS A 206 13.31 5.40 8.51
#